data_AF-A0A6W0B8F7-F1
#
_entry.id   AF-A0A6W0B8F7-F1
#
_cell.length_a   1.000
_cell.length_b   1.000
_cell.length_c   1.000
_cell.angle_alpha   90.00
_cell.angle_beta   90.00
_cell.angle_gamma   90.00
#
_symmetry.space_group_name_H-M   'P 1'
#
loop_
_entity.id
_entity.type
_entity.pdbx_description
1 polymer ?
#
loop_
_entity_poly.entity_id
_entity_poly.type
_entity_poly.pdbx_seq_one_letter_code
_entity_poly.pdbx_strand_id
1 'polypeptide(L)'
;ALSRGELAMDAAGFDEADFARPVRVHFPVENDIPPEGAFDTKFCENREPGGEDGKTLTLIPGAASAVKSDETERADGAGTPAGENGIQESHNPPANPQLTVVATLPFRHRVLAQYIGDGEYLYHVDTDQKKEIACLEMDTQNTTVQNLILAAENVEPFKKAIEHDIHKAVNAY
;
A
#
# COMPACT_ATOMS: atom_id res chain seq x y z
N ALA A 1 -30.24 -11.09 21.19
CA ALA A 1 -30.53 -10.30 19.98
C ALA A 1 -29.48 -10.67 18.97
N LEU A 2 -29.88 -11.12 17.77
CA LEU A 2 -28.94 -11.40 16.68
C LEU A 2 -28.25 -10.10 16.28
N SER A 3 -26.94 -10.16 16.01
CA SER A 3 -26.16 -9.03 15.52
C SER A 3 -26.66 -8.60 14.14
N ARG A 4 -26.48 -7.32 13.80
CA ARG A 4 -26.77 -6.80 12.45
C ARG A 4 -25.99 -7.57 11.37
N GLY A 5 -24.82 -8.11 11.72
CA GLY A 5 -24.04 -8.98 10.83
C GLY A 5 -24.71 -10.33 10.59
N GLU A 6 -25.18 -10.99 11.65
CA GLU A 6 -25.87 -12.29 11.57
C GLU A 6 -27.15 -12.19 10.73
N LEU A 7 -27.94 -11.14 10.92
CA LEU A 7 -29.15 -10.93 10.12
C LEU A 7 -28.84 -10.69 8.62
N ALA A 8 -27.71 -10.06 8.30
CA ALA A 8 -27.29 -9.83 6.93
C ALA A 8 -26.79 -11.13 6.25
N MET A 9 -26.13 -12.01 7.01
CA MET A 9 -25.69 -13.32 6.53
C MET A 9 -26.90 -14.22 6.26
N ASP A 10 -27.85 -14.30 7.20
CA ASP A 10 -29.10 -15.05 7.03
C ASP A 10 -29.92 -14.54 5.83
N ALA A 11 -30.04 -13.21 5.67
CA ALA A 11 -30.78 -12.60 4.55
C ALA A 11 -30.14 -12.90 3.18
N ALA A 12 -28.83 -13.08 3.15
CA ALA A 12 -28.08 -13.44 1.96
C ALA A 12 -27.97 -14.96 1.76
N GLY A 13 -28.55 -15.77 2.67
CA GLY A 13 -28.52 -17.24 2.60
C GLY A 13 -27.15 -17.84 2.91
N PHE A 14 -26.36 -17.19 3.77
CA PHE A 14 -25.06 -17.66 4.22
C PHE A 14 -25.17 -18.16 5.66
N ASP A 15 -24.64 -19.37 5.91
CA ASP A 15 -24.41 -19.87 7.26
C ASP A 15 -22.93 -19.69 7.67
N GLU A 16 -22.62 -19.80 8.97
CA GLU A 16 -21.25 -19.64 9.46
C GLU A 16 -20.32 -20.79 8.98
N ALA A 17 -20.88 -21.98 8.76
CA ALA A 17 -20.12 -23.15 8.31
C ALA A 17 -19.74 -23.07 6.82
N ASP A 18 -20.44 -22.25 6.05
CA ASP A 18 -20.17 -21.98 4.64
C ASP A 18 -18.80 -21.35 4.43
N PHE A 19 -18.33 -20.55 5.39
CA PHE A 19 -17.01 -19.91 5.36
C PHE A 19 -15.86 -20.88 5.69
N ALA A 20 -16.17 -22.05 6.24
CA ALA A 20 -15.18 -23.10 6.49
C ALA A 20 -14.91 -23.99 5.25
N ARG A 21 -15.69 -23.85 4.17
CA ARG A 21 -15.56 -24.66 2.96
C ARG A 21 -14.64 -23.97 1.92
N PRO A 22 -13.50 -24.59 1.54
CA PRO A 22 -12.58 -24.01 0.55
C PRO A 22 -13.22 -23.69 -0.80
N VAL A 23 -14.27 -24.43 -1.18
CA VAL A 23 -15.00 -24.26 -2.45
C VAL A 23 -15.72 -22.92 -2.57
N ARG A 24 -16.06 -22.25 -1.46
CA ARG A 24 -16.91 -21.05 -1.49
C ARG A 24 -16.12 -19.73 -1.49
N VAL A 25 -14.80 -19.78 -1.28
CA VAL A 25 -13.91 -18.61 -1.47
C VAL A 25 -13.48 -18.42 -2.94
N HIS A 26 -13.98 -19.24 -3.87
CA HIS A 26 -13.57 -19.19 -5.28
C HIS A 26 -12.05 -19.07 -5.44
N PHE A 27 -11.27 -19.72 -4.57
CA PHE A 27 -9.81 -19.65 -4.66
C PHE A 27 -9.41 -20.53 -5.84
N PRO A 28 -9.07 -19.97 -7.01
CA PRO A 28 -8.75 -20.76 -8.17
C PRO A 28 -7.41 -21.42 -7.87
N VAL A 29 -7.36 -22.75 -7.80
CA VAL A 29 -6.09 -23.47 -7.71
C VAL A 29 -5.47 -23.45 -9.10
N GLU A 30 -4.74 -22.37 -9.39
CA GLU A 30 -4.02 -22.22 -10.64
C GLU A 30 -2.55 -22.56 -10.41
N ASN A 31 -2.02 -23.47 -11.22
CA ASN A 31 -0.63 -23.95 -11.10
C ASN A 31 0.41 -22.85 -11.35
N ASP A 32 0.00 -21.71 -11.91
CA ASP A 32 0.87 -20.58 -12.26
C ASP A 32 0.69 -19.36 -11.32
N ILE A 33 0.13 -19.55 -10.11
CA ILE A 33 0.04 -18.47 -9.13
C ILE A 33 1.45 -18.19 -8.59
N PRO A 34 1.93 -16.94 -8.62
CA PRO A 34 3.23 -16.60 -8.05
C PRO A 34 3.25 -16.89 -6.54
N PRO A 35 4.42 -17.20 -5.96
CA PRO A 35 4.52 -17.46 -4.53
C PRO A 35 3.96 -16.29 -3.72
N GLU A 36 3.32 -16.60 -2.58
CA GLU A 36 2.67 -15.58 -1.74
C GLU A 36 3.65 -14.44 -1.39
N GLY A 37 3.24 -13.20 -1.66
CA GLY A 37 4.05 -12.00 -1.48
C GLY A 37 4.91 -11.60 -2.68
N ALA A 38 4.93 -12.38 -3.76
CA ALA A 38 5.54 -11.99 -5.02
C ALA A 38 4.52 -11.31 -5.95
N PHE A 39 4.85 -10.10 -6.40
CA PHE A 39 4.05 -9.38 -7.39
C PHE A 39 4.48 -9.81 -8.79
N ASP A 40 3.67 -10.64 -9.44
CA ASP A 40 3.91 -11.07 -10.83
C ASP A 40 3.12 -10.20 -11.82
N THR A 41 3.84 -9.32 -12.50
CA THR A 41 3.29 -8.50 -13.59
C THR A 41 2.80 -9.34 -14.76
N LYS A 42 3.39 -10.52 -15.03
CA LYS A 42 2.98 -11.41 -16.13
C LYS A 42 1.65 -12.09 -15.86
N PHE A 43 1.42 -12.51 -14.62
CA PHE A 43 0.14 -13.06 -14.17
C PHE A 43 -1.00 -12.04 -14.34
N CYS A 44 -0.74 -10.75 -14.09
CA CYS A 44 -1.73 -9.69 -14.30
C CYS A 44 -1.92 -9.30 -15.77
N GLU A 45 -0.89 -9.41 -16.60
CA GLU A 45 -0.93 -9.03 -18.03
C GLU A 45 -1.75 -10.01 -18.89
N ASN A 46 -1.87 -11.28 -18.49
CA ASN A 46 -2.43 -12.34 -19.33
C ASN A 46 -3.81 -12.84 -18.88
N ARG A 47 -4.41 -12.23 -17.85
CA ARG A 47 -5.70 -12.62 -17.28
C ARG A 47 -6.65 -11.44 -17.14
N GLU A 48 -7.92 -11.68 -17.40
CA GLU A 48 -9.00 -10.71 -17.28
C GLU A 48 -10.14 -11.27 -16.44
N PRO A 49 -10.90 -10.42 -15.71
CA PRO A 49 -12.11 -10.87 -15.02
C PRO A 49 -13.12 -11.47 -16.00
N GLY A 50 -13.46 -12.74 -15.78
CA GLY A 50 -14.36 -13.56 -16.57
C GLY A 50 -15.11 -14.55 -15.68
N GLY A 51 -15.55 -15.67 -16.27
CA GLY A 51 -16.44 -16.64 -15.61
C GLY A 51 -17.90 -16.18 -15.54
N GLU A 52 -18.79 -17.07 -15.12
CA GLU A 52 -20.25 -16.79 -15.00
C GLU A 52 -20.54 -15.71 -13.94
N ASP A 53 -19.60 -15.51 -13.00
CA ASP A 53 -19.67 -14.55 -11.91
C ASP A 53 -18.97 -13.20 -12.21
N GLY A 54 -18.27 -13.08 -13.35
CA GLY A 54 -17.54 -11.88 -13.78
C GLY A 54 -16.39 -11.46 -12.86
N LYS A 55 -15.98 -12.34 -11.95
CA LYS A 55 -14.95 -12.10 -10.92
C LYS A 55 -13.78 -13.07 -11.03
N THR A 56 -13.98 -14.18 -11.73
CA THR A 56 -12.95 -15.22 -11.90
C THR A 56 -11.94 -14.75 -12.94
N LEU A 57 -10.65 -14.63 -12.58
CA LEU A 57 -9.62 -14.24 -13.55
C LEU A 57 -9.38 -15.36 -14.58
N THR A 58 -9.84 -15.17 -15.82
CA THR A 58 -9.65 -16.10 -16.93
C THR A 58 -8.52 -15.67 -17.85
N LEU A 59 -7.79 -16.61 -18.44
CA LEU A 59 -6.77 -16.27 -19.43
C LEU A 59 -7.38 -15.56 -20.64
N ILE A 60 -6.74 -14.47 -21.06
CA ILE A 60 -7.10 -13.76 -22.28
C ILE A 60 -6.86 -14.69 -23.49
N PRO A 61 -7.85 -14.93 -24.37
CA PRO A 61 -7.69 -15.79 -25.53
C PRO A 61 -6.52 -15.33 -26.43
N GLY A 62 -5.51 -16.19 -26.60
CA GLY A 62 -4.29 -15.89 -27.37
C GLY A 62 -3.02 -15.65 -26.54
N ALA A 63 -3.15 -15.42 -25.23
CA ALA A 63 -1.98 -15.26 -24.33
C ALA A 63 -1.22 -16.58 -24.09
N ALA A 64 -1.84 -17.74 -24.35
CA ALA A 64 -1.21 -19.06 -24.22
C ALA A 64 0.00 -19.28 -25.15
N SER A 65 0.16 -18.47 -26.21
CA SER A 65 1.28 -18.62 -27.15
C SER A 65 2.58 -17.93 -26.72
N ALA A 66 2.61 -17.26 -25.56
CA ALA A 66 3.80 -16.59 -25.03
C ALA A 66 4.54 -17.40 -23.94
N VAL A 67 4.06 -18.59 -23.59
CA VAL A 67 4.75 -19.49 -22.66
C VAL A 67 5.73 -20.34 -23.45
N LYS A 68 6.93 -19.79 -23.72
CA LYS A 68 8.08 -20.66 -24.00
C LYS A 68 8.45 -21.34 -22.70
N SER A 69 8.08 -22.61 -22.62
CA SER A 69 8.62 -23.58 -21.68
C SER A 69 10.15 -23.56 -21.73
N ASP A 70 10.81 -23.45 -20.58
CA ASP A 70 12.16 -23.97 -20.41
C ASP A 70 12.29 -24.54 -18.99
N GLU A 71 11.92 -25.80 -18.87
CA GLU A 71 12.53 -26.70 -17.88
C GLU A 71 13.23 -27.79 -18.69
N THR A 72 14.54 -27.93 -18.56
CA THR A 72 15.19 -29.03 -17.80
C THR A 72 16.68 -29.08 -18.12
N GLU A 73 17.45 -29.49 -17.10
CA GLU A 73 18.72 -30.25 -17.15
C GLU A 73 19.97 -29.53 -16.63
N ARG A 74 20.46 -30.11 -15.54
CA ARG A 74 21.67 -29.87 -14.74
C ARG A 74 22.94 -30.30 -15.48
N ALA A 75 24.00 -29.48 -15.48
CA ALA A 75 25.39 -29.95 -15.43
C ALA A 75 26.41 -28.84 -15.08
N ASP A 76 27.43 -29.31 -14.36
CA ASP A 76 28.63 -28.69 -13.80
C ASP A 76 29.52 -27.86 -14.77
N GLY A 77 30.30 -26.91 -14.23
CA GLY A 77 31.49 -26.38 -14.91
C GLY A 77 31.71 -24.86 -14.92
N ALA A 78 32.45 -24.37 -13.91
CA ALA A 78 33.36 -23.21 -13.87
C ALA A 78 33.36 -22.12 -14.97
N GLY A 79 33.29 -20.84 -14.54
CA GLY A 79 33.88 -19.71 -15.26
C GLY A 79 33.22 -18.33 -15.05
N THR A 80 33.67 -17.56 -14.05
CA THR A 80 33.62 -16.07 -14.02
C THR A 80 34.40 -15.53 -15.26
N PRO A 81 34.10 -14.36 -15.90
CA PRO A 81 33.80 -13.09 -15.24
C PRO A 81 32.83 -12.10 -15.92
N ALA A 82 32.49 -11.06 -15.14
CA ALA A 82 32.21 -9.68 -15.51
C ALA A 82 31.19 -9.38 -16.64
N GLY A 83 30.11 -8.70 -16.25
CA GLY A 83 29.16 -8.07 -17.16
C GLY A 83 28.22 -7.16 -16.38
N GLU A 84 28.73 -6.00 -15.94
CA GLU A 84 27.93 -4.87 -15.51
C GLU A 84 26.90 -4.54 -16.59
N ASN A 85 25.61 -4.56 -16.26
CA ASN A 85 24.58 -4.01 -17.14
C ASN A 85 23.59 -3.19 -16.31
N GLY A 86 23.95 -1.91 -16.17
CA GLY A 86 23.09 -0.79 -16.52
C GLY A 86 21.72 -0.77 -15.88
N ILE A 87 21.66 -0.18 -14.68
CA ILE A 87 20.45 0.43 -14.15
C ILE A 87 20.05 1.51 -15.17
N GLN A 88 19.01 1.25 -15.96
CA GLN A 88 18.41 2.23 -16.84
C GLN A 88 17.61 3.20 -15.96
N GLU A 89 18.29 4.19 -15.40
CA GLU A 89 17.68 5.37 -14.80
C GLU A 89 16.99 6.12 -15.95
N SER A 90 15.69 5.86 -16.12
CA SER A 90 14.86 6.63 -17.03
C SER A 90 14.84 8.07 -16.51
N HIS A 91 15.66 8.91 -17.13
CA HIS A 91 15.74 10.33 -16.86
C HIS A 91 14.43 11.00 -17.29
N ASN A 92 13.41 10.90 -16.42
CA ASN A 92 12.22 11.74 -16.49
C ASN A 92 12.72 13.19 -16.29
N PRO A 93 12.29 14.18 -17.11
CA PRO A 93 12.56 15.58 -16.80
C PRO A 93 12.15 15.86 -15.34
N PRO A 94 12.83 16.75 -14.61
CA PRO A 94 12.51 17.02 -13.21
C PRO A 94 11.03 17.38 -13.15
N ALA A 95 10.23 16.45 -12.61
CA ALA A 95 8.82 16.67 -12.43
C ALA A 95 8.71 17.87 -11.49
N ASN A 96 8.00 18.92 -11.91
CA ASN A 96 7.72 20.03 -11.01
C ASN A 96 7.20 19.46 -9.69
N PRO A 97 7.76 19.87 -8.53
CA PRO A 97 7.40 19.28 -7.25
C PRO A 97 5.90 19.39 -7.04
N GLN A 98 5.24 18.26 -6.81
CA GLN A 98 3.81 18.23 -6.55
C GLN A 98 3.57 18.70 -5.11
N LEU A 99 3.23 19.98 -4.96
CA LEU A 99 2.96 20.58 -3.66
C LEU A 99 1.52 20.32 -3.22
N THR A 100 1.35 19.82 -2.00
CA THR A 100 0.06 19.65 -1.34
C THR A 100 -0.05 20.61 -0.16
N VAL A 101 -1.19 21.28 -0.01
CA VAL A 101 -1.44 22.19 1.12
C VAL A 101 -1.57 21.40 2.43
N VAL A 102 -0.79 21.74 3.44
CA VAL A 102 -0.76 21.02 4.73
C VAL A 102 -2.14 20.96 5.38
N ALA A 103 -2.88 22.07 5.38
CA ALA A 103 -4.22 22.15 5.98
C ALA A 103 -5.26 21.19 5.39
N THR A 104 -5.01 20.61 4.21
CA THR A 104 -5.91 19.61 3.58
C THR A 104 -5.63 18.17 4.01
N LEU A 105 -4.52 17.94 4.72
CA LEU A 105 -4.11 16.62 5.16
C LEU A 105 -4.90 16.16 6.41
N PRO A 106 -4.93 14.84 6.69
CA PRO A 106 -5.42 14.33 7.97
C PRO A 106 -4.72 14.98 9.16
N PHE A 107 -5.41 15.08 10.30
CA PHE A 107 -4.91 15.80 11.49
C PHE A 107 -3.50 15.36 11.92
N ARG A 108 -3.25 14.04 12.01
CA ARG A 108 -1.92 13.51 12.35
C ARG A 108 -0.85 13.96 11.39
N HIS A 109 -1.13 13.93 10.10
CA HIS A 109 -0.19 14.37 9.07
C HIS A 109 0.08 15.87 9.14
N ARG A 110 -0.90 16.69 9.55
CA ARG A 110 -0.70 18.13 9.79
C ARG A 110 0.28 18.37 10.94
N VAL A 111 0.10 17.65 12.05
CA VAL A 111 1.01 17.67 13.20
C VAL A 111 2.43 17.27 12.78
N LEU A 112 2.56 16.16 12.04
CA LEU A 112 3.85 15.66 11.57
C LEU A 112 4.50 16.56 10.51
N ALA A 113 3.71 17.21 9.66
CA ALA A 113 4.23 18.20 8.72
C ALA A 113 4.94 19.34 9.47
N GLN A 114 4.35 19.86 10.55
CA GLN A 114 5.01 20.89 11.35
C GLN A 114 6.22 20.35 12.12
N TYR A 115 6.21 19.06 12.49
CA TYR A 115 7.36 18.42 13.16
C TYR A 115 8.58 18.31 12.23
N ILE A 116 8.41 17.89 10.97
CA ILE A 116 9.52 17.81 10.00
C ILE A 116 9.99 19.16 9.49
N GLY A 117 9.21 20.23 9.74
CA GLY A 117 9.57 21.60 9.40
C GLY A 117 10.72 22.17 10.23
N ASP A 118 11.15 21.49 11.30
CA ASP A 118 12.27 21.87 12.17
C ASP A 118 12.23 23.35 12.60
N GLY A 119 11.05 23.80 13.03
CA GLY A 119 10.81 25.19 13.43
C GLY A 119 10.25 26.09 12.33
N GLU A 120 10.35 25.73 11.06
CA GLU A 120 9.75 26.46 9.94
C GLU A 120 8.26 26.12 9.78
N TYR A 121 7.47 27.14 9.45
CA TYR A 121 6.04 26.95 9.22
C TYR A 121 5.79 26.40 7.81
N LEU A 122 5.36 25.14 7.72
CA LEU A 122 5.07 24.52 6.44
C LEU A 122 3.64 24.81 5.99
N TYR A 123 3.50 25.55 4.89
CA TYR A 123 2.22 25.73 4.18
C TYR A 123 1.93 24.58 3.22
N HIS A 124 2.98 24.04 2.60
CA HIS A 124 2.92 23.00 1.59
C HIS A 124 3.94 21.91 1.91
N VAL A 125 3.61 20.69 1.51
CA VAL A 125 4.53 19.55 1.51
C VAL A 125 4.63 19.00 0.10
N ASP A 126 5.84 18.65 -0.31
CA ASP A 126 6.07 17.92 -1.55
C ASP A 126 5.83 16.40 -1.40
N THR A 127 6.05 15.66 -2.48
CA THR A 127 5.87 14.21 -2.52
C THR A 127 6.79 13.47 -1.54
N ASP A 128 8.03 13.92 -1.35
CA ASP A 128 9.00 13.23 -0.52
C ASP A 128 8.75 13.53 0.96
N GLN A 129 8.43 14.78 1.29
CA GLN A 129 7.96 15.16 2.62
C GLN A 129 6.68 14.41 3.03
N LYS A 130 5.75 14.20 2.08
CA LYS A 130 4.56 13.37 2.34
C LYS A 130 4.91 11.92 2.64
N LYS A 131 5.87 11.33 1.92
CA LYS A 131 6.34 9.96 2.21
C LYS A 131 6.98 9.90 3.59
N GLU A 132 7.82 10.88 3.93
CA GLU A 132 8.46 10.97 5.24
C GLU A 132 7.41 11.05 6.37
N ILE A 133 6.40 11.92 6.23
CA ILE A 133 5.28 12.01 7.18
C ILE A 133 4.57 10.67 7.35
N ALA A 134 4.27 9.97 6.24
CA ALA A 134 3.60 8.67 6.29
C ALA A 134 4.47 7.60 6.97
N CYS A 135 5.77 7.60 6.70
CA CYS A 135 6.73 6.72 7.37
C CYS A 135 6.82 7.01 8.87
N LEU A 136 6.86 8.29 9.26
CA LEU A 136 6.91 8.71 10.67
C LEU A 136 5.66 8.31 11.44
N GLU A 137 4.47 8.37 10.82
CA GLU A 137 3.24 7.89 11.47
C GLU A 137 3.31 6.39 11.79
N MET A 138 3.91 5.59 10.89
CA MET A 138 4.02 4.13 11.05
C MET A 138 5.23 3.68 11.88
N ASP A 139 6.18 4.56 12.15
CA ASP A 139 7.36 4.24 12.96
C ASP A 139 7.01 4.17 14.45
N THR A 140 6.64 2.97 14.90
CA THR A 140 6.31 2.71 16.30
C THR A 140 7.51 2.77 17.24
N GLN A 141 8.74 2.76 16.70
CA GLN A 141 9.97 2.81 17.50
C GLN A 141 10.40 4.25 17.80
N ASN A 142 9.88 5.22 17.05
CA ASN A 142 10.07 6.64 17.33
C ASN A 142 9.13 7.12 18.44
N THR A 143 9.53 6.87 19.69
CA THR A 143 8.76 7.24 20.89
C THR A 143 8.41 8.73 20.94
N THR A 144 9.29 9.62 20.45
CA THR A 144 9.04 11.07 20.44
C THR A 144 7.83 11.40 19.57
N VAL A 145 7.83 10.89 18.34
CA VAL A 145 6.74 11.08 17.38
C VAL A 145 5.45 10.43 17.85
N GLN A 146 5.53 9.20 18.38
CA GLN A 146 4.34 8.49 18.88
C GLN A 146 3.71 9.23 20.07
N ASN A 147 4.52 9.76 21.00
CA ASN A 147 4.03 10.56 22.11
C ASN A 147 3.44 11.90 21.65
N LEU A 148 4.03 12.54 20.63
CA LEU A 148 3.51 13.77 20.04
C LEU A 148 2.10 13.55 19.45
N ILE A 149 1.95 12.51 18.61
CA ILE A 149 0.66 12.15 18.01
C ILE A 149 -0.36 11.82 19.11
N LEU A 150 0.04 11.02 20.11
CA LEU A 150 -0.83 10.65 21.22
C LEU A 150 -1.29 11.87 22.01
N ALA A 151 -0.39 12.78 22.35
CA ALA A 151 -0.71 14.02 23.06
C ALA A 151 -1.66 14.90 22.22
N ALA A 152 -1.39 15.04 20.92
CA ALA A 152 -2.23 15.80 20.01
C ALA A 152 -3.65 15.22 19.88
N GLU A 153 -3.78 13.88 19.83
CA GLU A 153 -5.06 13.18 19.71
C GLU A 153 -5.87 13.15 21.02
N ASN A 154 -5.24 13.38 22.17
CA ASN A 154 -5.94 13.39 23.45
C ASN A 154 -6.61 14.73 23.77
N VAL A 155 -6.33 15.79 22.99
CA VAL A 155 -6.85 17.13 23.23
C VAL A 155 -7.87 17.49 22.16
N GLU A 156 -9.16 17.27 22.44
CA GLU A 156 -10.27 17.54 21.50
C GLU A 156 -10.29 18.95 20.89
N PRO A 157 -10.03 20.04 21.65
CA PRO A 157 -9.90 21.38 21.05
C PRO A 157 -8.75 21.47 20.03
N PHE A 158 -7.67 20.74 20.25
CA PHE A 158 -6.47 20.78 19.42
C PHE A 158 -6.68 20.09 18.06
N LYS A 159 -7.51 19.05 17.99
CA LYS A 159 -7.91 18.41 16.72
C LYS A 159 -8.57 19.37 15.73
N LYS A 160 -9.22 20.40 16.26
CA LYS A 160 -9.92 21.45 15.49
C LYS A 160 -9.08 22.73 15.37
N ALA A 161 -7.83 22.71 15.85
CA ALA A 161 -6.96 23.86 15.81
C ALA A 161 -6.64 24.25 14.37
N ILE A 162 -6.50 25.57 14.18
CA ILE A 162 -5.96 26.12 12.95
C ILE A 162 -4.47 25.79 12.85
N GLU A 163 -3.96 25.77 11.63
CA GLU A 163 -2.61 25.31 11.34
C GLU A 163 -1.51 26.09 12.09
N HIS A 164 -1.70 27.39 12.27
CA HIS A 164 -0.83 28.24 13.09
C HIS A 164 -0.70 27.77 14.54
N ASP A 165 -1.79 27.33 15.16
CA ASP A 165 -1.77 26.89 16.55
C ASP A 165 -1.16 25.48 16.67
N ILE A 166 -1.35 24.64 15.65
CA ILE A 166 -0.67 23.34 15.53
C ILE A 166 0.84 23.56 15.48
N HIS A 167 1.32 24.42 14.58
CA HIS A 167 2.75 24.72 14.45
C HIS A 167 3.36 25.23 15.77
N LYS A 168 2.70 26.18 16.43
CA LYS A 168 3.18 26.70 17.73
C LYS A 168 3.26 25.62 18.81
N ALA A 169 2.27 24.73 18.86
CA ALA A 169 2.26 23.65 19.84
C ALA A 169 3.36 22.61 19.55
N VAL A 170 3.53 22.23 18.29
CA VAL A 170 4.54 21.24 17.86
C VAL A 170 5.96 21.76 18.11
N ASN A 171 6.24 23.02 17.83
CA ASN A 171 7.56 23.61 18.07
C ASN A 171 7.88 23.87 19.56
N ALA A 172 6.88 23.75 20.43
CA ALA A 172 7.05 23.88 21.87
C ALA A 172 7.16 22.53 22.60
N TYR A 173 7.00 21.42 21.86
CA TYR A 173 7.02 20.05 22.37
C TYR A 173 8.46 19.52 22.46
#